data_AF-A0A6N6JA08-F1
#
_entry.id   AF-A0A6N6JA08-F1
#
_cell.length_a   1.000
_cell.length_b   1.000
_cell.length_c   1.000
_cell.angle_alpha   90.00
_cell.angle_beta   90.00
_cell.angle_gamma   90.00
#
_symmetry.space_group_name_H-M   'P 1'
#
loop_
_entity.id
_entity.type
_entity.pdbx_description
1 polymer ?
#
loop_
_entity_poly.entity_id
_entity_poly.type
_entity_poly.pdbx_seq_one_letter_code
_entity_poly.pdbx_strand_id
1 'polypeptide(L)' 'MEYGILGLIVLILNIYAIAKIFGSGASTGAKVLWIVLILVLPVVGFIIWLIAGPKGGAATV' A
#
# COMPACT_ATOMS: atom_id res chain seq x y z
N MET A 1 -1.06 8.75 -25.81
CA MET A 1 -0.26 9.40 -24.74
C MET A 1 -1.03 9.60 -23.44
N GLU A 2 -2.30 9.19 -23.31
CA GLU A 2 -3.13 9.42 -22.10
C GLU A 2 -2.81 8.52 -20.88
N TYR A 3 -2.17 7.37 -21.07
CA TYR A 3 -1.94 6.40 -19.98
C TYR A 3 -0.83 6.79 -18.98
N GLY A 4 -0.03 7.81 -19.29
CA GLY A 4 1.08 8.23 -18.43
C GLY A 4 0.59 8.77 -17.08
N ILE A 5 -0.50 9.54 -17.08
CA ILE A 5 -1.03 10.17 -15.87
C ILE A 5 -1.67 9.12 -14.95
N LEU A 6 -2.48 8.21 -15.51
CA LEU A 6 -3.11 7.14 -14.73
C LEU A 6 -2.06 6.21 -14.10
N GLY A 7 -1.02 5.83 -14.84
CA GLY A 7 0.10 5.06 -14.29
C GLY A 7 0.83 5.79 -13.16
N LEU A 8 0.99 7.10 -13.28
CA LEU A 8 1.65 7.94 -12.27
C LEU A 8 0.81 8.07 -11.00
N ILE A 9 -0.52 8.18 -11.12
CA ILE A 9 -1.44 8.15 -9.98
C ILE A 9 -1.33 6.80 -9.26
N VAL A 10 -1.39 5.69 -10.00
CA VAL A 10 -1.27 4.34 -9.40
C VAL A 10 0.06 4.20 -8.67
N LEU A 11 1.16 4.69 -9.26
CA LEU A 11 2.48 4.67 -8.62
C LEU A 11 2.50 5.46 -7.30
N ILE A 12 1.95 6.67 -7.27
CA ILE A 12 1.86 7.49 -6.05
C ILE A 12 1.07 6.74 -4.96
N LEU A 13 -0.06 6.13 -5.33
CA LEU A 13 -0.90 5.36 -4.40
C LEU A 13 -0.15 4.14 -3.84
N ASN A 14 0.61 3.45 -4.68
CA ASN A 14 1.44 2.31 -4.26
C ASN A 14 2.52 2.73 -3.27
N ILE A 15 3.22 3.85 -3.54
CA ILE A 15 4.23 4.41 -2.61
C ILE A 15 3.59 4.77 -1.27
N TYR A 16 2.42 5.41 -1.29
CA TYR A 16 1.68 5.75 -0.08
C TYR A 16 1.33 4.52 0.76
N ALA A 17 0.80 3.46 0.14
CA ALA A 17 0.47 2.23 0.85
C ALA A 17 1.70 1.58 1.47
N ILE A 18 2.80 1.50 0.71
CA ILE A 18 4.07 0.94 1.18
C ILE A 18 4.59 1.73 2.39
N ALA A 19 4.59 3.06 2.35
CA ALA A 19 5.01 3.90 3.47
C ALA A 19 4.15 3.63 4.73
N LYS A 20 2.83 3.49 4.57
CA LYS A 20 1.91 3.17 5.66
C LYS A 20 2.11 1.75 6.22
N ILE A 21 2.47 0.77 5.38
CA ILE A 21 2.82 -0.59 5.80
C ILE A 21 4.09 -0.56 6.66
N PHE A 22 5.13 0.18 6.24
CA PHE A 22 6.36 0.30 7.01
C PHE A 22 6.14 0.92 8.39
N GLY A 23 5.33 1.98 8.47
CA GLY A 23 4.94 2.63 9.72
C GLY A 23 3.89 1.89 10.55
N SER A 24 3.44 0.71 10.12
CA SER A 24 2.45 -0.08 10.86
C SER A 24 3.08 -0.95 11.96
N GLY A 25 2.26 -1.33 12.95
CA GLY A 25 2.63 -2.29 14.00
C GLY A 25 2.62 -3.76 13.54
N ALA A 26 2.46 -4.03 12.24
CA ALA A 26 2.47 -5.40 11.72
C ALA A 26 3.86 -6.04 11.83
N SER A 27 3.92 -7.37 11.90
CA SER A 27 5.19 -8.11 11.86
C SER A 27 5.92 -7.90 10.54
N THR A 28 7.24 -8.09 10.52
CA THR A 28 8.06 -7.95 9.29
C THR A 28 7.55 -8.86 8.17
N GLY A 29 7.20 -10.11 8.47
CA GLY A 29 6.64 -11.04 7.47
C GLY A 29 5.33 -10.55 6.87
N ALA A 30 4.43 -10.01 7.69
CA ALA A 30 3.18 -9.42 7.21
C ALA A 30 3.43 -8.19 6.33
N LYS A 31 4.37 -7.31 6.72
CA LYS A 31 4.76 -6.13 5.91
C LYS A 31 5.24 -6.54 4.52
N VAL A 32 6.13 -7.53 4.45
CA VAL A 32 6.67 -8.04 3.18
C VAL A 32 5.54 -8.62 2.32
N LEU A 33 4.65 -9.43 2.90
CA LEU A 33 3.50 -10.01 2.18
C LEU A 33 2.63 -8.92 1.54
N TRP A 34 2.31 -7.86 2.29
CA TRP A 34 1.50 -6.75 1.78
C TRP A 34 2.20 -5.95 0.68
N ILE A 35 3.51 -5.71 0.82
CA ILE A 35 4.29 -5.01 -0.20
C ILE A 35 4.33 -5.84 -1.49
N VAL A 36 4.58 -7.14 -1.39
CA VAL A 36 4.59 -8.06 -2.55
C VAL A 36 3.22 -8.08 -3.24
N LEU A 37 2.14 -8.18 -2.47
CA LEU A 37 0.77 -8.16 -3.01
C LEU A 37 0.50 -6.88 -3.84
N ILE A 38 0.89 -5.72 -3.31
CA ILE A 38 0.72 -4.42 -3.96
C ILE A 38 1.57 -4.32 -5.23
N LEU A 39 2.83 -4.76 -5.20
CA LEU A 39 3.71 -4.68 -6.37
C LEU A 39 3.31 -5.62 -7.51
N VAL A 40 2.82 -6.82 -7.19
CA VAL A 40 2.36 -7.80 -8.19
C VAL A 40 0.99 -7.41 -8.76
N LEU A 41 0.11 -6.84 -7.94
CA LEU A 41 -1.21 -6.36 -8.34
C LEU A 41 -1.38 -4.89 -7.95
N PRO A 42 -0.89 -3.92 -8.75
CA PRO A 42 -0.82 -2.51 -8.36
C PRO A 42 -2.15 -1.88 -7.98
N VAL A 43 -3.20 -2.19 -8.75
CA VAL A 43 -4.53 -1.62 -8.53
C VAL A 43 -5.30 -2.46 -7.50
N VAL A 44 -5.38 -3.77 -7.71
CA VAL A 44 -6.16 -4.67 -6.85
C VAL A 44 -5.52 -4.81 -5.48
N GLY A 45 -4.20 -4.99 -5.40
CA GLY A 45 -3.45 -5.06 -4.15
C GLY A 45 -3.57 -3.77 -3.34
N PHE A 46 -3.55 -2.60 -4.00
CA PHE A 46 -3.81 -1.32 -3.33
C PHE A 46 -5.25 -1.25 -2.78
N ILE A 47 -6.26 -1.68 -3.53
CA ILE A 47 -7.66 -1.73 -3.07
C ILE A 47 -7.82 -2.67 -1.87
N ILE A 48 -7.24 -3.87 -1.92
CA ILE A 48 -7.27 -4.83 -0.82
C ILE A 48 -6.61 -4.21 0.42
N TRP A 49 -5.47 -3.54 0.24
CA TRP A 49 -4.77 -2.85 1.31
C TRP A 49 -5.59 -1.70 1.91
N LEU A 50 -6.35 -0.95 1.11
CA LEU A 50 -7.24 0.09 1.63
C LEU A 50 -8.30 -0.48 2.59
N ILE A 51 -8.72 -1.73 2.42
CA ILE A 51 -9.77 -2.34 3.23
C ILE A 51 -9.17 -3.08 4.43
N ALA A 52 -8.18 -3.93 4.21
CA ALA A 52 -7.66 -4.87 5.19
C ALA A 52 -6.15 -4.69 5.49
N GLY A 53 -5.50 -3.72 4.85
CA GLY A 53 -4.08 -3.47 5.00
C GLY A 53 -3.71 -2.91 6.38
N PRO A 54 -2.48 -3.18 6.85
CA PRO A 54 -2.01 -2.71 8.13
C PRO A 54 -1.79 -1.19 8.04
N LYS A 55 -2.65 -0.45 8.73
CA LYS A 55 -2.57 0.99 8.86
C LYS A 55 -1.93 1.26 10.22
N GLY A 56 -0.87 2.09 10.26
CA GLY A 56 -0.31 2.56 11.54
C GLY A 56 -1.43 3.03 12.47
N GLY A 57 -1.40 2.56 13.73
CA GLY A 57 -2.44 2.81 14.71
C GLY A 57 -2.72 4.31 14.82
N ALA A 58 -4.00 4.68 14.97
CA ALA A 58 -4.35 6.02 15.35
C ALA A 58 -3.58 6.34 16.64
N ALA A 59 -2.84 7.45 16.66
CA ALA A 59 -2.28 7.94 17.91
C ALA A 59 -3.46 8.17 18.86
N THR A 60 -3.63 7.27 19.83
CA THR A 60 -4.46 7.53 21.00
C THR A 60 -3.70 8.56 21.81
N VAL A 61 -4.07 9.83 21.64
CA VAL A 61 -3.67 10.92 22.52
C VAL A 61 -4.29 10.73 23.90
#